data_AF-A0A6J7BG97-F1
#
_entry.id   AF-A0A6J7BG97-F1
#
_cell.length_a   1.000
_cell.length_b   1.000
_cell.length_c   1.000
_cell.angle_alpha   90.00
_cell.angle_beta   90.00
_cell.angle_gamma   90.00
#
_symmetry.space_group_name_H-M   'P 1'
#
loop_
_entity.id
_entity.type
_entity.pdbx_description
1 polymer ?
#
loop_
_entity_poly.entity_id
_entity_poly.type
_entity_poly.pdbx_seq_one_letter_code
_entity_poly.pdbx_strand_id
1 'polypeptide(L)'
;MLGIVSMSIYSGKRISAKGHYKIFPVVGTAIMTLGILSMVTLTRTTPYWQLSIYSIIVGAGLGLSMQTIVIALQNSVDFSDMGVATSSNTFFRSLGSVFGTALFGAVLNNRLTHYMASGFTDLGKSNPSELTGVDISPKGLTGIIAAPEKVSVLVHNTALDAYVNAFHIVFLAAAPVTALGFFLALMLREVPLRTSNDYAAAREESAGEAIG
;
A
#
# COMPACT_ATOMS: atom_id res chain seq x y z
N MET A 1 8.88 -5.21 -3.76
CA MET A 1 9.43 -4.53 -4.96
C MET A 1 9.17 -5.29 -6.25
N LEU A 2 9.42 -6.60 -6.30
CA LEU A 2 9.17 -7.44 -7.49
C LEU A 2 7.79 -7.21 -8.12
N GLY A 3 6.70 -7.38 -7.35
CA GLY A 3 5.33 -7.19 -7.88
C GLY A 3 5.09 -5.80 -8.49
N ILE A 4 5.53 -4.74 -7.79
CA ILE A 4 5.36 -3.35 -8.25
C ILE A 4 6.09 -3.12 -9.56
N VAL A 5 7.39 -3.42 -9.60
CA VAL A 5 8.24 -3.13 -10.77
C VAL A 5 7.80 -3.96 -11.97
N SER A 6 7.59 -5.26 -11.79
CA SER A 6 7.19 -6.16 -12.88
C SER A 6 5.85 -5.75 -13.50
N MET A 7 4.85 -5.43 -12.67
CA MET A 7 3.54 -5.05 -13.18
C MET A 7 3.49 -3.63 -13.75
N SER A 8 4.25 -2.68 -13.20
CA SER A 8 4.36 -1.33 -13.78
C SER A 8 4.97 -1.37 -15.18
N ILE A 9 6.01 -2.18 -15.39
CA ILE A 9 6.63 -2.36 -16.72
C ILE A 9 5.65 -3.04 -17.67
N TYR A 10 4.94 -4.07 -17.20
CA TYR A 10 3.97 -4.80 -17.99
C TYR A 10 2.80 -3.92 -18.43
N SER A 11 2.18 -3.17 -17.52
CA SER A 11 1.07 -2.28 -17.85
C SER A 11 1.52 -1.18 -18.80
N GLY A 12 2.67 -0.54 -18.55
CA GLY A 12 3.22 0.49 -19.43
C GLY A 12 3.39 0.01 -20.88
N LYS A 13 4.06 -1.13 -21.09
CA LYS A 13 4.25 -1.71 -22.43
C LYS A 13 2.93 -2.03 -23.12
N ARG A 14 1.94 -2.54 -22.38
CA ARG A 14 0.65 -2.93 -22.94
C ARG A 14 -0.23 -1.74 -23.28
N ILE A 15 -0.19 -0.68 -22.46
CA ILE A 15 -0.89 0.58 -22.72
C ILE A 15 -0.33 1.22 -24.00
N SER A 16 1.00 1.30 -24.13
CA SER A 16 1.64 1.83 -25.35
C SER A 16 1.28 1.04 -26.61
N ALA A 17 1.06 -0.28 -26.49
CA ALA A 17 0.72 -1.13 -27.64
C ALA A 17 -0.78 -1.13 -28.00
N LYS A 18 -1.69 -1.05 -27.02
CA LYS A 18 -3.13 -1.20 -27.23
C LYS A 18 -3.92 0.10 -27.16
N GLY A 19 -3.35 1.18 -26.63
CA GLY A 19 -4.00 2.49 -26.49
C GLY A 19 -5.17 2.53 -25.49
N HIS A 20 -5.44 1.45 -24.77
CA HIS A 20 -6.51 1.34 -23.78
C HIS A 20 -5.90 1.16 -22.40
N TYR A 21 -6.24 2.06 -21.48
CA TYR A 21 -5.61 2.12 -20.16
C TYR A 21 -6.58 1.87 -19.01
N LYS A 22 -7.90 2.00 -19.20
CA LYS A 22 -8.89 1.91 -18.11
C LYS A 22 -8.87 0.56 -17.39
N ILE A 23 -8.58 -0.52 -18.11
CA ILE A 23 -8.56 -1.89 -17.56
C ILE A 23 -7.48 -2.06 -16.47
N PHE A 24 -6.33 -1.39 -16.59
CA PHE A 24 -5.20 -1.63 -15.69
C PHE A 24 -5.43 -1.10 -14.26
N PRO A 25 -5.92 0.13 -14.03
CA PRO A 25 -6.28 0.60 -12.69
C PRO A 25 -7.40 -0.21 -12.07
N VAL A 26 -8.40 -0.63 -12.85
CA VAL A 26 -9.53 -1.44 -12.35
C VAL A 26 -9.04 -2.82 -11.88
N VAL A 27 -8.28 -3.52 -12.72
CA VAL A 27 -7.70 -4.83 -12.36
C VAL A 27 -6.68 -4.68 -11.24
N GLY A 28 -5.84 -3.64 -11.28
CA GLY A 28 -4.83 -3.37 -10.28
C GLY A 28 -5.41 -3.14 -8.88
N THR A 29 -6.41 -2.27 -8.77
CA THR A 29 -7.11 -2.00 -7.51
C THR A 29 -7.90 -3.21 -7.01
N ALA A 30 -8.50 -4.02 -7.89
CA ALA A 30 -9.13 -5.28 -7.52
C ALA A 30 -8.13 -6.29 -6.94
N ILE A 31 -7.01 -6.52 -7.63
CA ILE A 31 -5.92 -7.41 -7.18
C ILE A 31 -5.36 -6.92 -5.84
N MET A 32 -5.15 -5.61 -5.69
CA MET A 32 -4.66 -5.02 -4.44
C MET A 32 -5.63 -5.24 -3.28
N THR A 33 -6.93 -5.05 -3.51
CA THR A 33 -7.98 -5.28 -2.50
C THR A 33 -8.00 -6.75 -2.07
N LEU A 34 -7.98 -7.69 -3.02
CA LEU A 34 -7.90 -9.12 -2.72
C LEU A 34 -6.60 -9.51 -2.00
N GLY A 35 -5.48 -8.90 -2.36
CA GLY A 35 -4.20 -9.11 -1.69
C GLY A 35 -4.24 -8.68 -0.22
N ILE A 36 -4.79 -7.49 0.07
CA ILE A 36 -4.95 -6.99 1.44
C ILE A 36 -5.90 -7.87 2.25
N LEU A 37 -7.04 -8.27 1.67
CA LEU A 37 -7.98 -9.19 2.32
C LEU A 37 -7.32 -10.54 2.62
N SER A 38 -6.49 -11.06 1.72
CA SER A 38 -5.73 -12.29 1.95
C SER A 38 -4.74 -12.14 3.12
N MET A 39 -4.14 -10.95 3.30
CA MET A 39 -3.26 -10.68 4.44
C MET A 39 -3.99 -10.69 5.79
N VAL A 40 -5.32 -10.57 5.83
CA VAL A 40 -6.11 -10.75 7.07
C VAL A 40 -6.09 -12.20 7.57
N THR A 41 -5.64 -13.17 6.76
CA THR A 41 -5.55 -14.58 7.17
C THR A 41 -4.19 -14.95 7.78
N LEU A 42 -3.24 -14.01 7.84
CA LEU A 42 -1.88 -14.25 8.29
C LEU A 42 -1.81 -14.52 9.80
N THR A 43 -1.49 -15.76 10.16
CA THR A 43 -1.21 -16.15 11.55
C THR A 43 0.30 -16.13 11.83
N ARG A 44 0.72 -16.15 13.09
CA ARG A 44 2.15 -16.24 13.49
C ARG A 44 2.91 -17.40 12.84
N THR A 45 2.23 -18.52 12.61
CA THR A 45 2.83 -19.74 12.03
C THR A 45 2.88 -19.72 10.51
N THR A 46 2.46 -18.63 9.87
CA THR A 46 2.42 -18.55 8.41
C THR A 46 3.82 -18.62 7.85
N PRO A 47 4.09 -19.52 6.88
CA PRO A 47 5.41 -19.63 6.29
C PRO A 47 5.77 -18.40 5.44
N TYR A 48 7.06 -18.07 5.40
CA TYR A 48 7.56 -16.85 4.76
C TYR A 48 7.24 -16.75 3.26
N TRP A 49 7.13 -17.89 2.56
CA TRP A 49 6.76 -17.93 1.15
C TRP A 49 5.32 -17.44 0.92
N GLN A 50 4.38 -17.76 1.82
CA GLN A 50 2.98 -17.34 1.70
C GLN A 50 2.85 -15.83 1.94
N LEU A 51 3.54 -15.30 2.95
CA LEU A 51 3.65 -13.86 3.17
C LEU A 51 4.23 -13.13 1.95
N SER A 52 5.26 -13.73 1.33
CA SER A 52 5.91 -13.17 0.13
C SER A 52 4.95 -13.14 -1.06
N ILE A 53 4.16 -14.20 -1.28
CA ILE A 53 3.14 -14.24 -2.34
C ILE A 53 2.11 -13.13 -2.13
N TYR A 54 1.55 -12.99 -0.93
CA TYR A 54 0.55 -11.95 -0.66
C TYR A 54 1.12 -10.54 -0.85
N SER A 55 2.36 -10.31 -0.41
CA SER A 55 3.06 -9.04 -0.61
C SER A 55 3.33 -8.75 -2.10
N ILE A 56 3.62 -9.78 -2.89
CA ILE A 56 3.78 -9.66 -4.35
C ILE A 56 2.44 -9.32 -5.00
N ILE A 57 1.32 -9.93 -4.58
CA ILE A 57 -0.03 -9.64 -5.10
C ILE A 57 -0.41 -8.18 -4.82
N VAL A 58 -0.21 -7.70 -3.59
CA VAL A 58 -0.46 -6.29 -3.23
C VAL A 58 0.43 -5.37 -4.08
N GLY A 59 1.72 -5.69 -4.19
CA GLY A 59 2.66 -4.94 -5.02
C GLY A 59 2.28 -4.92 -6.50
N ALA A 60 1.81 -6.04 -7.04
CA ALA A 60 1.34 -6.17 -8.41
C ALA A 60 0.14 -5.25 -8.69
N GLY A 61 -0.86 -5.27 -7.80
CA GLY A 61 -2.01 -4.37 -7.91
C GLY A 61 -1.62 -2.89 -7.87
N LEU A 62 -0.68 -2.53 -7.00
CA LEU A 62 -0.13 -1.18 -6.91
C LEU A 62 0.61 -0.80 -8.21
N GLY A 63 1.45 -1.68 -8.76
CA GLY A 63 2.21 -1.44 -10.00
C GLY A 63 1.32 -1.23 -11.23
N LEU A 64 0.25 -2.03 -11.36
CA LEU A 64 -0.73 -1.87 -12.46
C LEU A 64 -1.40 -0.49 -12.45
N SER A 65 -1.63 0.08 -11.27
CA SER A 65 -2.29 1.39 -11.11
C SER A 65 -1.31 2.57 -11.16
N MET A 66 -0.09 2.41 -10.62
CA MET A 66 0.88 3.48 -10.37
C MET A 66 1.17 4.32 -11.61
N GLN A 67 1.55 3.65 -12.71
CA GLN A 67 1.93 4.28 -13.96
C GLN A 67 0.72 4.71 -14.78
N THR A 68 -0.36 3.92 -14.71
CA THR A 68 -1.52 4.10 -15.59
C THR A 68 -2.29 5.37 -15.26
N ILE A 69 -2.38 5.74 -13.98
CA ILE A 69 -3.03 6.99 -13.54
C ILE A 69 -2.26 8.21 -14.08
N VAL A 70 -0.93 8.15 -14.09
CA VAL A 70 -0.10 9.23 -14.63
C VAL A 70 -0.36 9.41 -16.13
N ILE A 71 -0.37 8.31 -16.89
CA ILE A 71 -0.67 8.33 -18.33
C ILE A 71 -2.07 8.88 -18.58
N ALA A 72 -3.07 8.44 -17.82
CA ALA A 72 -4.45 8.90 -17.96
C ALA A 72 -4.58 10.42 -17.73
N LEU A 73 -3.94 10.94 -16.67
CA LEU A 73 -3.91 12.37 -16.36
C LEU A 73 -3.24 13.17 -17.48
N GLN A 74 -2.06 12.73 -17.92
CA GLN A 74 -1.32 13.37 -19.01
C GLN A 74 -2.11 13.35 -20.33
N ASN A 75 -2.90 12.31 -20.57
CA ASN A 75 -3.74 12.20 -21.76
C ASN A 75 -4.98 13.11 -21.72
N SER A 76 -5.39 13.57 -20.52
CA SER A 76 -6.61 14.36 -20.30
C SER A 76 -6.39 15.87 -20.31
N VAL A 77 -5.14 16.33 -20.41
CA VAL A 77 -4.76 17.74 -20.40
C VAL A 77 -4.02 18.12 -21.67
N ASP A 78 -3.95 19.41 -21.94
CA ASP A 78 -3.16 19.94 -23.04
C ASP A 78 -1.67 19.98 -22.72
N PHE A 79 -0.85 20.08 -23.76
CA PHE A 79 0.60 19.96 -23.65
C PHE A 79 1.21 21.07 -22.77
N SER A 80 0.67 22.29 -22.83
CA SER A 80 1.04 23.42 -21.98
C SER A 80 0.81 23.14 -20.49
N ASP A 81 -0.25 22.39 -20.16
CA ASP A 81 -0.64 22.06 -18.78
C ASP A 81 -0.01 20.77 -18.24
N MET A 82 0.76 20.05 -19.06
CA MET A 82 1.37 18.75 -18.72
C MET A 82 2.21 18.81 -17.43
N GLY A 83 2.93 19.92 -17.23
CA GLY A 83 3.73 20.18 -16.03
C GLY A 83 2.87 20.37 -14.78
N VAL A 84 1.76 21.12 -14.90
CA VAL A 84 0.80 21.36 -13.81
C VAL A 84 0.08 20.06 -13.44
N ALA A 85 -0.34 19.27 -14.42
CA ALA A 85 -1.01 17.99 -14.18
C ALA A 85 -0.08 16.98 -13.47
N THR A 86 1.17 16.87 -13.92
CA THR A 86 2.14 15.93 -13.33
C THR A 86 2.54 16.34 -11.91
N SER A 87 2.78 17.62 -11.67
CA SER A 87 3.10 18.14 -10.34
C SER A 87 1.91 18.03 -9.37
N SER A 88 0.69 18.35 -9.81
CA SER A 88 -0.54 18.19 -9.02
C SER A 88 -0.76 16.74 -8.61
N ASN A 89 -0.61 15.80 -9.54
CA ASN A 89 -0.68 14.37 -9.25
C ASN A 89 0.39 13.94 -8.23
N THR A 90 1.63 14.43 -8.37
CA THR A 90 2.70 14.13 -7.41
C THR A 90 2.41 14.72 -6.03
N PHE A 91 1.87 15.94 -5.97
CA PHE A 91 1.46 16.60 -4.73
C PHE A 91 0.37 15.80 -4.00
N PHE A 92 -0.73 15.45 -4.67
CA PHE A 92 -1.80 14.66 -4.05
C PHE A 92 -1.33 13.26 -3.63
N ARG A 93 -0.43 12.64 -4.39
CA ARG A 93 0.17 11.35 -4.01
C ARG A 93 1.06 11.47 -2.78
N SER A 94 1.88 12.50 -2.70
CA SER A 94 2.70 12.78 -1.52
C SER A 94 1.81 13.02 -0.30
N LEU A 95 0.78 13.85 -0.46
CA LEU A 95 -0.20 14.15 0.59
C LEU A 95 -0.90 12.88 1.08
N GLY A 96 -1.39 12.05 0.16
CA GLY A 96 -2.00 10.76 0.48
C GLY A 96 -1.03 9.78 1.16
N SER A 97 0.25 9.78 0.80
CA SER A 97 1.26 8.94 1.44
C SER A 97 1.55 9.35 2.89
N VAL A 98 1.60 10.65 3.17
CA VAL A 98 1.83 11.17 4.53
C VAL A 98 0.59 10.93 5.39
N PHE A 99 -0.61 11.26 4.90
CA PHE A 99 -1.84 11.00 5.64
C PHE A 99 -2.09 9.50 5.83
N GLY A 100 -1.86 8.69 4.81
CA GLY A 100 -2.01 7.24 4.88
C GLY A 100 -1.06 6.61 5.90
N THR A 101 0.23 6.96 5.85
CA THR A 101 1.22 6.44 6.80
C THR A 101 0.92 6.89 8.23
N ALA A 102 0.51 8.15 8.45
CA ALA A 102 0.12 8.64 9.76
C ALA A 102 -1.13 7.93 10.30
N LEU A 103 -2.19 7.80 9.49
CA LEU A 103 -3.44 7.16 9.89
C LEU A 103 -3.24 5.67 10.22
N PHE A 104 -2.65 4.91 9.30
CA PHE A 104 -2.41 3.47 9.54
C PHE A 104 -1.36 3.24 10.62
N GLY A 105 -0.37 4.13 10.76
CA GLY A 105 0.59 4.10 11.85
C GLY A 105 -0.06 4.33 13.22
N ALA A 106 -0.98 5.29 13.32
CA ALA A 106 -1.76 5.53 14.53
C ALA A 106 -2.65 4.34 14.90
N VAL A 107 -3.33 3.74 13.91
CA VAL A 107 -4.13 2.53 14.10
C VAL A 107 -3.26 1.38 14.59
N LEU A 108 -2.13 1.12 13.93
CA LEU A 108 -1.20 0.06 14.33
C LEU A 108 -0.70 0.28 15.75
N ASN A 109 -0.25 1.48 16.08
CA ASN A 109 0.29 1.80 17.40
C ASN A 109 -0.77 1.61 18.50
N ASN A 110 -1.96 2.18 18.32
CA ASN A 110 -3.06 2.06 19.27
C ASN A 110 -3.46 0.59 19.50
N ARG A 111 -3.59 -0.20 18.42
CA ARG A 111 -3.96 -1.62 18.51
C ARG A 111 -2.84 -2.47 19.10
N LEU A 112 -1.59 -2.20 18.75
CA LEU A 112 -0.45 -2.90 19.31
C LEU A 112 -0.36 -2.66 20.81
N THR A 113 -0.46 -1.41 21.28
CA THR A 113 -0.47 -1.10 22.72
C THR A 113 -1.61 -1.83 23.44
N HIS A 114 -2.81 -1.88 22.85
CA HIS A 114 -3.94 -2.60 23.43
C HIS A 114 -3.68 -4.11 23.53
N TYR A 115 -3.27 -4.76 22.44
CA TYR A 115 -3.05 -6.21 22.43
C TYR A 115 -1.83 -6.66 23.24
N MET A 116 -0.80 -5.81 23.36
CA MET A 116 0.31 -6.08 24.27
C MET A 116 -0.15 -5.97 25.72
N ALA A 117 -0.89 -4.92 26.10
CA ALA A 117 -1.40 -4.81 27.47
C ALA A 117 -2.30 -6.00 27.85
N SER A 118 -3.23 -6.40 26.97
CA SER A 118 -4.12 -7.54 27.24
C SER A 118 -3.36 -8.86 27.27
N GLY A 119 -2.49 -9.13 26.28
CA GLY A 119 -1.76 -10.39 26.18
C GLY A 119 -0.81 -10.63 27.36
N PHE A 120 -0.12 -9.59 27.82
CA PHE A 120 0.76 -9.69 29.00
C PHE A 120 -0.02 -9.77 30.31
N THR A 121 -1.19 -9.12 30.41
CA THR A 121 -2.08 -9.27 31.57
C THR A 121 -2.58 -10.71 31.70
N ASP A 122 -2.98 -11.33 30.60
CA ASP A 122 -3.45 -12.72 30.61
C ASP A 122 -2.31 -13.70 30.86
N LEU A 123 -1.12 -13.45 30.30
CA LEU A 123 0.08 -14.21 30.62
C LEU A 123 0.41 -14.16 32.12
N GLY A 124 0.24 -13.00 32.77
CA GLY A 124 0.49 -12.84 34.19
C GLY A 124 -0.51 -13.57 35.09
N LYS A 125 -1.73 -13.80 34.61
CA LYS A 125 -2.72 -14.65 35.31
C LYS A 125 -2.39 -16.13 35.17
N SER A 126 -1.94 -16.57 33.99
CA SER A 126 -1.65 -17.98 33.76
C SER A 126 -0.29 -18.42 34.30
N ASN A 127 0.76 -17.60 34.08
CA ASN A 127 2.16 -17.93 34.36
C ASN A 127 2.90 -16.70 34.94
N PRO A 128 2.63 -16.31 36.20
CA PRO A 128 3.22 -15.11 36.80
C PRO A 128 4.76 -15.14 36.92
N SER A 129 5.38 -16.32 36.98
CA SER A 129 6.83 -16.50 37.05
C SER A 129 7.56 -16.12 35.75
N GLU A 130 6.87 -16.07 34.62
CA GLU A 130 7.47 -15.74 33.32
C GLU A 130 7.62 -14.22 33.12
N LEU A 131 6.91 -13.41 33.92
CA LEU A 131 6.94 -11.95 33.84
C LEU A 131 7.93 -11.30 34.81
N THR A 132 8.55 -12.08 35.70
CA THR A 132 9.51 -11.54 36.67
C THR A 132 10.77 -11.04 35.95
N GLY A 133 11.02 -9.74 36.01
CA GLY A 133 12.15 -9.10 35.33
C GLY A 133 11.88 -8.66 33.88
N VAL A 134 10.64 -8.84 33.39
CA VAL A 134 10.23 -8.35 32.07
C VAL A 134 9.68 -6.94 32.21
N ASP A 135 10.29 -5.99 31.50
CA ASP A 135 9.76 -4.63 31.40
C ASP A 135 8.54 -4.62 30.47
N ILE A 136 7.35 -4.57 31.08
CA ILE A 136 6.05 -4.52 30.40
C ILE A 136 5.66 -3.07 30.03
N SER A 137 6.55 -2.10 30.24
CA SER A 137 6.34 -0.74 29.77
C SER A 137 6.34 -0.68 28.24
N PRO A 138 5.70 0.33 27.63
CA PRO A 138 5.69 0.50 26.17
C PRO A 138 7.09 0.47 25.51
N LYS A 139 8.15 0.88 26.23
CA LYS A 139 9.53 0.84 25.74
C LYS A 139 10.17 -0.54 25.89
N GLY A 140 9.93 -1.23 27.00
CA GLY A 140 10.40 -2.60 27.22
C GLY A 140 9.81 -3.59 26.22
N LEU A 141 8.53 -3.41 25.90
CA LEU A 141 7.78 -4.23 24.94
C LEU A 141 8.38 -4.24 23.52
N THR A 142 8.91 -3.11 23.04
CA THR A 142 9.67 -3.05 21.79
C THR A 142 11.02 -3.78 21.86
N GLY A 143 11.64 -3.82 23.04
CA GLY A 143 12.92 -4.52 23.26
C GLY A 143 12.79 -6.05 23.29
N ILE A 144 11.64 -6.58 23.71
CA ILE A 144 11.34 -8.02 23.79
C ILE A 144 11.43 -8.70 22.41
N ILE A 145 11.10 -7.97 21.34
CA ILE A 145 11.12 -8.49 19.96
C ILE A 145 12.53 -8.43 19.38
N ALA A 146 13.29 -7.38 19.71
CA ALA A 146 14.64 -7.18 19.20
C ALA A 146 15.69 -8.11 19.83
N ALA A 147 15.40 -8.67 21.01
CA ALA A 147 16.32 -9.53 21.75
C ALA A 147 15.65 -10.84 22.22
N PRO A 148 15.31 -11.76 21.29
CA PRO A 148 14.62 -13.02 21.62
C PRO A 148 15.43 -13.93 22.56
N GLU A 149 16.76 -13.80 22.62
CA GLU A 149 17.62 -14.61 23.50
C GLU A 149 17.51 -14.22 24.99
N LYS A 150 16.97 -13.03 25.30
CA LYS A 150 16.92 -12.50 26.67
C LYS A 150 15.59 -12.75 27.37
N VAL A 151 14.63 -13.36 26.69
CA VAL A 151 13.25 -13.49 27.18
C VAL A 151 12.74 -14.91 26.93
N SER A 152 11.89 -15.41 27.81
CA SER A 152 11.23 -16.71 27.65
C SER A 152 10.48 -16.79 26.31
N VAL A 153 10.48 -17.99 25.74
CA VAL A 153 9.74 -18.33 24.50
C VAL A 153 8.27 -17.91 24.60
N LEU A 154 7.67 -18.05 25.79
CA LEU A 154 6.27 -17.72 26.01
C LEU A 154 6.01 -16.21 25.91
N VAL A 155 6.90 -15.40 26.47
CA VAL A 155 6.81 -13.93 26.39
C VAL A 155 7.04 -13.43 24.97
N HIS A 156 8.03 -14.00 24.27
CA HIS A 156 8.29 -13.67 22.87
C HIS A 156 7.07 -14.01 22.00
N ASN A 157 6.46 -15.17 22.22
CA ASN A 157 5.26 -15.61 21.53
C ASN A 157 4.08 -14.65 21.77
N THR A 158 3.83 -14.24 23.02
CA THR A 158 2.77 -13.27 23.35
C THR A 158 2.99 -11.92 22.64
N ALA A 159 4.24 -11.46 22.55
CA ALA A 159 4.55 -10.24 21.80
C ALA A 159 4.27 -10.38 20.29
N LEU A 160 4.63 -11.52 19.69
CA LEU A 160 4.31 -11.81 18.29
C LEU A 160 2.79 -11.92 18.04
N ASP A 161 2.03 -12.49 18.97
CA ASP A 161 0.56 -12.56 18.88
C ASP A 161 -0.05 -11.17 18.85
N ALA A 162 0.40 -10.30 19.75
CA ALA A 162 -0.07 -8.92 19.79
C ALA A 162 0.21 -8.18 18.47
N TYR A 163 1.38 -8.40 17.88
CA TYR A 163 1.75 -7.83 16.58
C TYR A 163 0.86 -8.33 15.45
N VAL A 164 0.68 -9.64 15.34
CA VAL A 164 -0.17 -10.25 14.30
C VAL A 164 -1.61 -9.73 14.44
N ASN A 165 -2.16 -9.68 15.66
CA ASN A 165 -3.49 -9.14 15.91
C ASN A 165 -3.61 -7.65 15.59
N ALA A 166 -2.58 -6.84 15.87
CA ALA A 166 -2.58 -5.43 15.49
C ALA A 166 -2.58 -5.27 13.96
N PHE A 167 -1.78 -6.05 13.24
CA PHE A 167 -1.74 -6.03 11.77
C PHE A 167 -3.06 -6.47 11.13
N HIS A 168 -3.76 -7.47 11.70
CA HIS A 168 -5.10 -7.85 11.23
C HIS A 168 -6.06 -6.65 11.18
N ILE A 169 -6.05 -5.81 12.22
CA ILE A 169 -6.90 -4.61 12.26
C ILE A 169 -6.44 -3.58 11.22
N VAL A 170 -5.14 -3.41 11.01
CA VAL A 170 -4.61 -2.50 9.97
C VAL A 170 -5.02 -2.96 8.57
N PHE A 171 -4.91 -4.25 8.26
CA PHE A 171 -5.33 -4.80 6.97
C PHE A 171 -6.84 -4.69 6.76
N LEU A 172 -7.64 -4.97 7.79
CA LEU A 172 -9.09 -4.74 7.76
C LEU A 172 -9.45 -3.27 7.55
N ALA A 173 -8.72 -2.34 8.17
CA ALA A 173 -8.92 -0.91 7.98
C ALA A 173 -8.47 -0.44 6.60
N ALA A 174 -7.47 -1.08 5.99
CA ALA A 174 -6.98 -0.75 4.66
C ALA A 174 -7.89 -1.28 3.53
N ALA A 175 -8.57 -2.41 3.75
CA ALA A 175 -9.48 -3.02 2.78
C ALA A 175 -10.58 -2.08 2.24
N PRO A 176 -11.35 -1.32 3.06
CA PRO A 176 -12.35 -0.39 2.54
C PRO A 176 -11.73 0.77 1.76
N VAL A 177 -10.51 1.21 2.12
CA VAL A 177 -9.80 2.29 1.41
C VAL A 177 -9.40 1.83 0.02
N THR A 178 -8.91 0.60 -0.13
CA THR A 178 -8.54 0.06 -1.45
C THR A 178 -9.75 -0.34 -2.28
N ALA A 179 -10.82 -0.81 -1.64
CA ALA A 179 -12.12 -1.04 -2.29
C ALA A 179 -12.72 0.27 -2.83
N LEU A 180 -12.65 1.37 -2.07
CA LEU A 180 -13.05 2.69 -2.56
C LEU A 180 -12.24 3.09 -3.80
N GLY A 181 -10.92 2.86 -3.79
CA GLY A 181 -10.06 3.07 -4.95
C GLY A 181 -10.49 2.25 -6.17
N PHE A 182 -10.94 1.01 -5.96
CA PHE A 182 -11.51 0.17 -7.02
C PHE A 182 -12.80 0.75 -7.61
N PHE A 183 -13.73 1.21 -6.77
CA PHE A 183 -14.96 1.86 -7.26
C PHE A 183 -14.67 3.16 -8.01
N LEU A 184 -13.72 3.97 -7.53
CA LEU A 184 -13.28 5.16 -8.26
C LEU A 184 -12.62 4.83 -9.60
N ALA A 185 -11.83 3.75 -9.67
CA ALA A 185 -11.25 3.27 -10.92
C ALA A 185 -12.31 2.82 -11.93
N LEU A 186 -13.43 2.25 -11.48
CA LEU A 186 -14.55 1.89 -12.37
C LEU A 186 -15.22 3.12 -13.00
N MET A 187 -15.30 4.22 -12.24
CA MET A 187 -15.85 5.51 -12.70
C MET A 187 -14.91 6.26 -13.66
N LEU A 188 -13.66 5.83 -13.81
CA LEU A 188 -12.71 6.44 -14.74
C LEU A 188 -13.26 6.35 -16.17
N ARG A 189 -13.41 7.49 -16.83
CA ARG A 189 -13.83 7.54 -18.23
C ARG A 189 -12.62 7.29 -19.11
N GLU A 190 -12.73 6.33 -20.04
CA GLU A 190 -11.66 6.00 -20.96
C GLU A 190 -11.66 7.03 -22.11
N VAL A 191 -10.59 7.82 -22.19
CA VAL A 191 -10.29 8.68 -23.35
C VAL A 191 -9.23 7.95 -24.18
N PRO A 192 -9.37 7.79 -25.51
CA PRO A 192 -8.35 7.13 -26.32
C PRO A 192 -6.99 7.80 -26.14
N LEU A 193 -5.91 7.01 -26.17
CA LEU A 193 -4.54 7.53 -26.06
C LEU A 193 -4.26 8.50 -27.21
N ARG A 194 -3.79 9.72 -26.90
CA ARG A 194 -3.22 10.66 -27.86
C ARG A 194 -2.05 9.97 -28.55
N THR A 195 -2.03 10.03 -29.87
CA THR A 195 -0.97 9.42 -30.68
C THR A 195 0.29 10.28 -30.64
N SER A 196 1.43 9.68 -31.01
CA SER A 196 2.71 10.40 -31.17
C SER A 196 2.58 11.67 -32.03
N ASN A 197 1.71 11.64 -33.05
CA ASN A 197 1.50 12.78 -33.94
C ASN A 197 0.72 13.90 -33.26
N ASP A 198 -0.23 13.56 -32.38
CA ASP A 198 -0.99 14.55 -31.59
C ASP A 198 -0.08 15.28 -30.59
N TYR A 199 0.89 14.57 -30.00
CA TYR A 199 1.89 15.19 -29.12
C TYR A 199 2.88 16.08 -29.88
N ALA A 200 3.27 15.70 -31.09
CA ALA A 200 4.16 16.51 -31.93
C ALA A 200 3.47 17.81 -32.38
N ALA A 201 2.22 17.73 -32.84
CA ALA A 201 1.44 18.88 -33.26
C ALA A 201 1.16 19.85 -32.10
N ALA A 202 0.75 19.34 -30.93
CA ALA A 202 0.49 20.19 -29.76
C ALA A 202 1.75 20.90 -29.24
N ARG A 203 2.93 20.26 -29.38
CA ARG A 203 4.21 20.86 -29.01
C ARG A 203 4.63 21.97 -29.97
N GLU A 204 4.36 21.83 -31.27
CA GLU A 204 4.60 22.90 -32.25
C GLU A 204 3.65 24.09 -32.06
N GLU A 205 2.38 23.84 -31.75
CA GLU A 205 1.37 24.87 -31.50
C GLU A 205 1.71 25.72 -30.26
N SER A 206 2.00 25.06 -29.13
CA SER A 206 2.40 25.76 -27.90
C SER A 206 3.78 26.43 -28.00
N ALA A 207 4.69 25.92 -28.85
CA ALA A 207 5.91 26.62 -29.19
C ALA A 207 5.64 27.87 -30.04
N GLY A 208 4.65 27.84 -30.93
CA GLY A 208 4.23 28.98 -31.77
C GLY A 208 3.55 30.10 -30.98
N GLU A 209 2.77 29.79 -29.94
CA GLU A 209 2.14 30.78 -29.06
C GLU A 209 3.13 31.52 -28.16
N ALA A 210 4.27 30.90 -27.81
CA ALA A 210 5.28 31.52 -26.94
C ALA A 210 6.17 32.57 -27.66
N ILE A 211 6.06 32.69 -28.98
CA ILE A 211 6.86 33.59 -29.84
C ILE A 211 6.03 34.73 -30.45
N GLY A 212 4.72 34.78 -30.20
CA GLY A 212 3.82 35.87 -30.59
C GLY A 212 3.52 36.82 -29.44
#